data_AF-A0A257EPE8-F1
#
_entry.id   AF-A0A257EPE8-F1
#
_cell.length_a   1.000
_cell.length_b   1.000
_cell.length_c   1.000
_cell.angle_alpha   90.00
_cell.angle_beta   90.00
_cell.angle_gamma   90.00
#
_symmetry.space_group_name_H-M   'P 1'
#
loop_
_entity.id
_entity.type
_entity.pdbx_description
1 polymer ?
#
loop_
_entity_poly.entity_id
_entity_poly.type
_entity_poly.pdbx_seq_one_letter_code
_entity_poly.pdbx_strand_id
1 'polypeptide(L)'
;MFFADGHYAEIMLPAGPINAVGQWRDEGNAIAYSHEHLPFTALAQPRTLKRMTVETRSDDRMDLRGPTGVARIFHRCPEGVLKAPPGQVAH
;
A
#
# COMPACT_ATOMS: atom_id res chain seq x y z
N MET A 1 -1.54 -6.47 13.27
CA MET A 1 -1.85 -7.01 11.94
C MET A 1 -1.44 -5.96 10.90
N PHE A 2 -0.66 -6.33 9.88
CA PHE A 2 -0.50 -5.46 8.71
C PHE A 2 -1.80 -5.59 7.91
N PHE A 3 -2.65 -4.57 7.98
CA PHE A 3 -3.83 -4.50 7.12
C PHE A 3 -3.32 -3.97 5.79
N ALA A 4 -3.04 -4.87 4.85
CA ALA A 4 -2.72 -4.51 3.48
C ALA A 4 -3.89 -4.82 2.54
N ASP A 5 -5.08 -5.08 3.08
CA ASP A 5 -6.28 -5.39 2.29
C ASP A 5 -7.08 -4.10 2.11
N GLY A 6 -7.02 -3.51 0.92
CA GLY A 6 -7.78 -2.29 0.65
C GLY A 6 -7.31 -1.49 -0.56
N HIS A 7 -8.09 -0.45 -0.86
CA HIS A 7 -7.64 0.64 -1.73
C HIS A 7 -6.95 1.66 -0.84
N TYR A 8 -5.67 1.91 -1.09
CA TYR A 8 -4.95 2.95 -0.39
C TYR A 8 -4.71 4.08 -1.39
N ALA A 9 -5.32 5.24 -1.11
CA ALA A 9 -4.73 6.48 -1.57
C ALA A 9 -3.43 6.63 -0.79
N GLU A 10 -2.33 6.98 -1.46
CA GLU A 10 -1.15 7.42 -0.73
C GLU A 10 -1.62 8.58 0.16
N ILE A 11 -1.47 8.41 1.47
CA ILE A 11 -1.93 9.36 2.48
C ILE A 11 -1.39 10.73 2.05
N MET A 12 -2.22 11.78 2.10
CA MET A 12 -1.72 13.14 1.91
C MET A 12 -0.49 13.34 2.81
N LEU A 13 0.70 13.29 2.20
CA LEU A 13 1.88 13.82 2.86
C LEU A 13 1.59 15.31 3.08
N PRO A 14 2.02 15.91 4.20
CA PRO A 14 1.67 17.30 4.58
C PRO A 14 1.94 18.39 3.54
N ALA A 15 2.49 18.06 2.37
CA ALA A 15 2.99 18.98 1.36
C ALA A 15 2.45 18.78 -0.07
N GLY A 16 1.45 17.92 -0.34
CA GLY A 16 1.01 17.77 -1.74
C GLY A 16 -0.28 17.02 -2.02
N PRO A 17 -0.85 17.20 -3.25
CA PRO A 17 -2.01 16.46 -3.71
C PRO A 17 -1.67 14.97 -3.92
N ILE A 18 -2.68 14.11 -3.85
CA ILE A 18 -2.55 12.70 -4.20
C ILE A 18 -2.04 12.59 -5.64
N ASN A 19 -0.87 11.99 -5.82
CA ASN A 19 -0.24 11.78 -7.12
C ASN A 19 -0.29 10.30 -7.56
N ALA A 20 -0.76 9.42 -6.68
CA ALA A 20 -0.78 7.98 -6.86
C ALA A 20 -1.95 7.30 -6.13
N VAL A 21 -2.52 6.26 -6.75
CA VAL A 21 -3.49 5.36 -6.13
C VAL A 21 -3.14 3.91 -6.40
N GLY A 22 -3.57 3.02 -5.50
CA GLY A 22 -3.30 1.60 -5.62
C GLY A 22 -4.27 0.72 -4.85
N GLN A 23 -4.33 -0.54 -5.26
CA GLN A 23 -4.88 -1.62 -4.45
C GLN A 23 -3.73 -2.40 -3.87
N TRP A 24 -3.92 -2.87 -2.65
CA TRP A 24 -2.99 -3.77 -1.99
C TRP A 24 -3.80 -4.95 -1.45
N ARG A 25 -3.17 -6.12 -1.40
CA ARG A 25 -3.72 -7.33 -0.79
C ARG A 25 -2.58 -8.14 -0.19
N ASP A 26 -2.76 -8.57 1.05
CA ASP A 26 -1.85 -9.53 1.68
C ASP A 26 -2.17 -10.94 1.19
N GLU A 27 -1.21 -11.62 0.58
CA GLU A 27 -1.32 -13.02 0.14
C GLU A 27 -0.51 -13.96 1.07
N GLY A 28 -0.03 -13.46 2.21
CA GLY A 28 0.75 -14.20 3.20
C GLY A 28 2.24 -14.19 2.89
N ASN A 29 2.66 -14.86 1.81
CA ASN A 29 4.07 -14.88 1.36
C ASN A 29 4.40 -13.80 0.32
N ALA A 30 3.40 -13.03 -0.10
CA ALA A 30 3.54 -11.94 -1.03
C ALA A 30 2.54 -10.83 -0.71
N ILE A 31 2.85 -9.63 -1.17
CA ILE A 31 1.91 -8.52 -1.23
C ILE A 31 1.57 -8.30 -2.71
N ALA A 32 0.31 -8.54 -3.07
CA ALA A 32 -0.21 -8.19 -4.37
C ALA A 32 -0.58 -6.70 -4.39
N TYR A 33 -0.14 -5.97 -5.40
CA TYR A 33 -0.34 -4.53 -5.46
C TYR A 33 -0.57 -4.02 -6.88
N SER A 34 -1.34 -2.95 -7.00
CA SER A 34 -1.38 -2.07 -8.17
C SER A 34 -0.92 -0.69 -7.76
N HIS A 35 -0.35 0.04 -8.71
CA HIS A 35 0.11 1.41 -8.50
C HIS A 35 -0.08 2.18 -9.79
N GLU A 36 -0.76 3.32 -9.70
CA GLU A 36 -1.08 4.17 -10.82
C GLU A 36 -0.91 5.64 -10.43
N HIS A 37 -0.34 6.43 -11.33
CA HIS A 37 -0.18 7.87 -11.16
C HIS A 37 -1.24 8.67 -11.90
N LEU A 38 -1.42 9.94 -11.52
CA LEU A 38 -2.26 10.88 -12.28
C LEU A 38 -1.87 10.84 -13.77
N PRO A 39 -2.84 10.82 -14.71
CA PRO A 39 -4.28 11.10 -14.55
C PRO A 39 -5.19 9.90 -14.22
N PHE A 40 -4.66 8.79 -13.68
CA PHE A 40 -5.44 7.61 -13.28
C PHE A 40 -6.37 7.01 -14.37
N THR A 41 -5.94 7.04 -15.63
CA THR A 41 -6.74 6.62 -16.80
C THR A 41 -7.07 5.14 -16.84
N ALA A 42 -6.36 4.30 -16.09
CA ALA A 42 -6.55 2.86 -16.00
C ALA A 42 -7.46 2.43 -14.84
N LEU A 43 -8.05 3.37 -14.08
CA LEU A 43 -9.07 3.06 -13.04
C LEU A 43 -10.29 2.31 -13.59
N ALA A 44 -10.61 2.48 -14.87
CA ALA A 44 -11.73 1.81 -15.54
C ALA A 44 -11.42 0.39 -16.04
N GLN A 45 -10.17 -0.08 -15.91
CA GLN A 45 -9.73 -1.40 -16.38
C GLN A 45 -9.40 -2.33 -15.20
N PRO A 46 -9.55 -3.65 -15.36
CA PRO A 46 -9.02 -4.61 -14.38
C PRO A 46 -7.53 -4.38 -14.17
N ARG A 47 -7.14 -3.99 -12.95
CA ARG A 47 -5.73 -3.69 -12.64
C ARG A 47 -4.93 -4.99 -12.56
N THR A 48 -3.90 -5.12 -13.38
CA THR A 48 -2.93 -6.21 -13.24
C THR A 48 -2.14 -6.03 -11.95
N LEU A 49 -2.37 -6.92 -11.00
CA LEU A 49 -1.65 -6.91 -9.73
C LEU A 49 -0.22 -7.44 -9.94
N LYS A 50 0.76 -6.62 -9.56
CA LYS A 50 2.15 -7.01 -9.38
C LYS A 50 2.30 -7.69 -8.01
N ARG A 51 3.38 -8.44 -7.81
CA ARG A 51 3.66 -9.11 -6.52
C ARG A 51 5.02 -8.71 -5.99
N MET A 52 5.08 -8.41 -4.69
CA MET A 52 6.33 -8.34 -3.95
C MET A 52 6.39 -9.52 -3.00
N THR A 53 7.47 -10.28 -3.04
CA THR A 53 7.67 -11.43 -2.16
C THR A 53 8.03 -10.94 -0.76
N VAL A 54 7.42 -11.52 0.26
CA VAL A 54 7.78 -11.28 1.67
C VAL A 54 9.01 -12.11 2.00
N GLU A 55 10.11 -11.45 2.37
CA GLU A 55 11.34 -12.13 2.79
C GLU A 55 11.36 -12.33 4.30
N THR A 56 10.98 -11.29 5.05
CA THR A 56 10.85 -11.34 6.51
C THR A 56 9.64 -10.53 6.95
N ARG A 57 9.02 -10.96 8.05
CA ARG A 57 7.87 -10.28 8.65
C ARG A 57 8.00 -10.32 10.17
N SER A 58 7.99 -9.14 10.79
CA SER A 58 7.87 -8.94 12.24
C SER A 58 6.60 -8.14 12.55
N ASP A 59 6.37 -7.81 13.81
CA ASP A 59 5.20 -7.02 14.21
C ASP A 59 5.26 -5.55 13.76
N ASP A 60 6.47 -5.02 13.58
CA ASP A 60 6.75 -3.62 13.29
C ASP A 60 7.33 -3.38 11.88
N ARG A 61 7.78 -4.43 11.20
CA ARG A 61 8.52 -4.34 9.95
C ARG A 61 8.23 -5.50 9.00
N MET A 62 8.31 -5.21 7.71
CA MET A 62 8.25 -6.21 6.65
C MET A 62 9.30 -5.91 5.58
N ASP A 63 10.17 -6.86 5.31
CA ASP A 63 11.13 -6.80 4.21
C ASP A 63 10.55 -7.53 3.00
N LEU A 64 10.46 -6.82 1.89
CA LEU A 64 9.89 -7.32 0.64
C LEU A 64 10.92 -7.25 -0.49
N ARG A 65 10.76 -8.11 -1.48
CA ARG A 65 11.46 -8.02 -2.77
C ARG A 65 10.47 -7.81 -3.90
N GLY A 66 10.66 -6.73 -4.65
CA GLY A 66 9.82 -6.40 -5.80
C GLY A 66 10.05 -7.30 -7.02
N PRO A 67 9.19 -7.20 -8.05
CA PRO A 67 9.31 -8.00 -9.27
C PRO A 67 10.65 -7.83 -10.00
N THR A 68 11.28 -6.66 -9.86
CA THR A 68 12.57 -6.33 -10.46
C THR A 68 13.76 -6.68 -9.55
N GLY A 69 13.53 -7.40 -8.45
CA GLY A 69 14.56 -7.78 -7.47
C GLY A 69 14.92 -6.68 -6.47
N VAL A 70 14.33 -5.49 -6.57
CA VAL A 70 14.59 -4.35 -5.68
C VAL A 70 13.99 -4.61 -4.29
N ALA A 71 14.81 -4.48 -3.25
CA ALA A 71 14.37 -4.58 -1.86
C ALA A 71 13.49 -3.37 -1.47
N ARG A 72 12.43 -3.65 -0.70
CA ARG A 72 11.51 -2.66 -0.15
C ARG A 72 11.27 -2.98 1.33
N ILE A 73 11.47 -1.99 2.19
CA ILE A 73 11.28 -2.14 3.63
C ILE A 73 10.05 -1.32 4.01
N PHE A 74 9.09 -1.97 4.66
CA PHE A 74 7.89 -1.34 5.18
C PHE A 74 7.93 -1.38 6.70
N HIS A 75 7.55 -0.26 7.32
CA HIS A 75 7.37 -0.16 8.76
C HIS A 75 5.90 0.01 9.08
N ARG A 76 5.45 -0.58 10.18
CA ARG A 76 4.12 -0.31 10.73
C ARG A 76 4.05 1.18 11.12
N CYS A 77 3.00 1.86 10.70
CA CYS A 77 2.71 3.21 11.21
C CYS A 77 2.47 3.13 12.72
N PRO A 78 3.04 4.04 13.53
CA PRO A 78 2.76 4.07 14.96
C PRO A 78 1.25 4.20 15.21
N GLU A 79 0.78 3.58 16.30
CA GLU A 79 -0.63 3.61 16.68
C GLU A 79 -1.12 5.07 16.81
N GLY A 80 -2.31 5.37 16.29
CA GLY A 80 -2.90 6.70 16.34
C GLY A 80 -2.35 7.74 15.34
N VAL A 81 -1.35 7.40 14.51
CA VAL A 81 -0.81 8.32 13.49
C VAL A 81 -1.71 8.38 12.25
N LEU A 82 -2.31 7.25 11.88
CA LEU A 82 -3.31 7.17 10.82
C LEU A 82 -4.62 7.76 11.35
N LYS A 83 -4.94 8.99 10.92
CA LYS A 83 -6.25 9.63 11.20
C LYS A 83 -7.21 9.28 10.08
N ALA A 84 -8.37 8.72 10.41
CA ALA A 84 -9.42 8.51 9.42
C ALA A 84 -9.83 9.87 8.82
N PRO A 85 -10.22 9.93 7.54
CA PRO A 85 -10.83 11.12 6.97
C PRO A 85 -12.02 11.58 7.84
N PRO A 86 -12.29 12.90 7.94
CA PRO A 86 -13.43 13.40 8.70
C PRO A 86 -14.73 12.72 8.27
N GLY A 87 -15.46 12.12 9.23
CA GLY A 87 -16.73 11.45 8.96
C GLY A 87 -16.65 9.93 8.75
N GLN A 88 -15.47 9.31 8.84
CA GLN A 88 -15.31 7.85 8.88
C GLN A 88 -14.85 7.36 10.26
N VAL A 89 -15.51 6.30 10.75
CA VAL A 89 -15.26 5.71 12.07
C VAL A 89 -14.01 4.80 12.06
N ALA A 90 -13.56 4.37 10.87
CA ALA A 90 -12.39 3.53 10.66
C ALA A 90 -11.73 3.86 9.31
N HIS A 91 -10.48 3.43 9.15
CA HIS A 91 -9.76 3.42 7.87
C HIS A 91 -10.29 2.33 6.95
#